data_AF-A0A7S3TUF3-F1
#
_entry.id   AF-A0A7S3TUF3-F1
#
_cell.length_a   1.000
_cell.length_b   1.000
_cell.length_c   1.000
_cell.angle_alpha   90.00
_cell.angle_beta   90.00
_cell.angle_gamma   90.00
#
_symmetry.space_group_name_H-M   'P 1'
#
loop_
_entity.id
_entity.type
_entity.pdbx_description
1 polymer ?
#
loop_
_entity_poly.entity_id
_entity_poly.type
_entity_poly.pdbx_seq_one_letter_code
_entity_poly.pdbx_strand_id
1 'polypeptide(L)'
;RSEDVSTAKTSQPQCAWWQLQPGIPPVGPVRSKILDLSQLDKEVSVIALVAEVVGASEKATVTEAQEGGSLTRSTAAAWNVTLFEGGKDERKDLLRLRMPISPRPGAVWVVGSLTRGGPDEPWRAESIDEVWPLSRVKEMMALRFKDKVPVQEEKKEEDPMEKTRRLLLEAMKQ
;
A
#
# COMPACT_ATOMS: atom_id res chain seq x y z
N ARG A 1 31.61 35.60 -5.17
CA ARG A 1 32.03 34.18 -5.23
C ARG A 1 31.94 33.63 -3.82
N SER A 2 30.90 32.87 -3.55
CA SER A 2 30.82 31.75 -2.61
C SER A 2 29.38 31.28 -2.70
N GLU A 3 29.21 30.22 -3.47
CA GLU A 3 27.93 29.60 -3.80
C GLU A 3 27.33 29.01 -2.53
N ASP A 4 26.06 29.32 -2.29
CA ASP A 4 25.20 28.60 -1.36
C ASP A 4 25.11 27.14 -1.82
N VAL A 5 25.99 26.29 -1.30
CA VAL A 5 25.82 24.83 -1.37
C VAL A 5 24.72 24.48 -0.39
N SER A 6 23.47 24.63 -0.83
CA SER A 6 22.33 24.03 -0.15
C SER A 6 22.59 22.53 -0.12
N THR A 7 22.94 22.01 1.05
CA THR A 7 23.05 20.58 1.31
C THR A 7 21.76 19.92 0.84
N ALA A 8 21.83 19.16 -0.26
CA ALA A 8 20.72 18.36 -0.74
C ALA A 8 20.33 17.43 0.42
N LYS A 9 19.20 17.74 1.07
CA LYS A 9 18.62 16.89 2.10
C LYS A 9 18.46 15.52 1.43
N THR A 10 19.20 14.54 1.90
CA THR A 10 19.02 13.14 1.52
C THR A 10 17.56 12.83 1.72
N SER A 11 16.82 12.66 0.63
CA SER A 11 15.38 12.43 0.64
C SER A 11 15.10 11.15 1.40
N GLN A 12 14.74 11.29 2.68
CA GLN A 12 14.42 10.14 3.51
C GLN A 12 13.17 9.46 2.92
N PRO A 13 13.13 8.12 2.84
CA PRO A 13 11.92 7.40 2.45
C PRO A 13 10.73 7.87 3.29
N GLN A 14 9.66 8.29 2.62
CA GLN A 14 8.37 8.49 3.27
C GLN A 14 7.54 7.23 3.09
N CYS A 15 7.01 6.73 4.21
CA CYS A 15 6.05 5.65 4.20
C CYS A 15 4.63 6.22 4.05
N ALA A 16 3.81 5.53 3.28
CA ALA A 16 2.42 5.86 3.05
C ALA A 16 1.56 4.60 3.08
N TRP A 17 0.33 4.77 3.54
CA TRP A 17 -0.69 3.73 3.60
C TRP A 17 -1.67 3.89 2.44
N TRP A 18 -2.03 2.76 1.86
CA TRP A 18 -3.06 2.65 0.84
C TRP A 18 -4.11 1.66 1.31
N GLN A 19 -5.38 1.99 1.12
CA GLN A 19 -6.52 1.19 1.56
C GLN A 19 -7.22 0.61 0.34
N LEU A 20 -7.62 -0.65 0.41
CA LEU A 20 -8.39 -1.30 -0.64
C LEU A 20 -9.68 -1.87 -0.04
N GLN A 21 -10.75 -1.67 -0.79
CA GLN A 21 -12.12 -2.04 -0.46
C GLN A 21 -12.75 -2.73 -1.68
N PRO A 22 -13.74 -3.62 -1.48
CA PRO A 22 -14.50 -4.21 -2.57
C PRO A 22 -15.15 -3.16 -3.46
N GLY A 23 -14.99 -3.28 -4.78
CA GLY A 23 -15.64 -2.40 -5.76
C GLY A 23 -15.11 -0.96 -5.84
N ILE A 24 -14.15 -0.57 -4.99
CA ILE A 24 -13.62 0.79 -4.92
C ILE A 24 -12.13 0.80 -5.33
N PRO A 25 -11.69 1.74 -6.19
CA PRO A 25 -10.27 1.89 -6.51
C PRO A 25 -9.42 2.15 -5.25
N PRO A 26 -8.14 1.75 -5.23
CA PRO A 26 -7.27 1.97 -4.07
C PRO A 26 -7.25 3.42 -3.59
N VAL A 27 -7.53 3.63 -2.30
CA VAL A 27 -7.63 4.95 -1.65
C VAL A 27 -6.31 5.27 -0.93
N GLY A 28 -5.77 6.45 -1.18
CA GLY A 28 -4.48 6.89 -0.61
C GLY A 28 -3.75 7.87 -1.54
N PRO A 29 -2.48 8.21 -1.25
CA PRO A 29 -1.69 7.78 -0.09
C PRO A 29 -2.02 8.56 1.20
N VAL A 30 -2.16 7.88 2.33
CA VAL A 30 -2.19 8.51 3.66
C VAL A 30 -0.78 8.54 4.24
N ARG A 31 -0.19 9.73 4.33
CA ARG A 31 1.19 9.93 4.83
C ARG A 31 1.20 10.04 6.34
N SER A 32 1.36 8.90 7.01
CA SER A 32 1.51 8.83 8.46
C SER A 32 2.49 7.72 8.85
N LYS A 33 3.19 7.89 9.98
CA LYS A 33 4.03 6.83 10.58
C LYS A 33 3.22 5.81 11.38
N ILE A 34 2.02 6.21 11.80
CA ILE A 34 1.13 5.43 12.66
C ILE A 34 -0.19 5.29 11.94
N LEU A 35 -0.73 4.07 11.91
CA LEU A 35 -2.04 3.78 11.38
C LEU A 35 -2.89 3.15 12.49
N ASP A 36 -3.98 3.81 12.84
CA ASP A 36 -4.96 3.28 13.77
C ASP A 36 -5.97 2.41 13.00
N LEU A 37 -5.88 1.09 13.19
CA LEU A 37 -6.76 0.13 12.52
C LEU A 37 -8.21 0.22 13.02
N SER A 38 -8.45 0.81 14.19
CA SER A 38 -9.80 0.94 14.77
C SER A 38 -10.63 2.04 14.10
N GLN A 39 -9.98 2.99 13.43
CA GLN A 39 -10.62 4.10 12.72
C GLN A 39 -10.91 3.78 11.26
N LEU A 40 -10.53 2.58 10.79
CA LEU A 40 -10.76 2.16 9.42
C LEU A 40 -12.21 1.71 9.23
N ASP A 41 -12.74 1.96 8.03
CA ASP A 41 -14.03 1.41 7.63
C ASP A 41 -14.00 -0.12 7.74
N LYS A 42 -15.12 -0.71 8.17
CA LYS A 42 -15.32 -2.16 8.26
C LYS A 42 -15.16 -2.84 6.90
N GLU A 43 -15.39 -2.12 5.80
CA GLU A 43 -15.24 -2.63 4.44
C GLU A 43 -13.77 -2.70 3.97
N VAL A 44 -12.83 -2.03 4.64
CA VAL A 44 -11.40 -2.14 4.28
C VAL A 44 -10.90 -3.53 4.61
N SER A 45 -10.47 -4.29 3.61
CA SER A 45 -9.94 -5.64 3.80
C SER A 45 -8.41 -5.72 3.64
N VAL A 46 -7.82 -4.76 2.93
CA VAL A 46 -6.37 -4.71 2.67
C VAL A 46 -5.84 -3.30 2.89
N ILE A 47 -4.67 -3.23 3.52
CA ILE A 47 -3.88 -2.01 3.66
C ILE A 47 -2.48 -2.30 3.13
N ALA A 48 -2.01 -1.54 2.15
CA ALA A 48 -0.64 -1.66 1.65
C ALA A 48 0.27 -0.57 2.23
N LEU A 49 1.48 -0.96 2.61
CA LEU A 49 2.55 -0.06 3.05
C LEU A 49 3.53 0.18 1.91
N VAL A 50 3.65 1.43 1.49
CA VAL A 50 4.52 1.85 0.38
C VAL A 50 5.54 2.87 0.88
N ALA A 51 6.81 2.68 0.51
CA ALA A 51 7.89 3.61 0.75
C ALA A 51 8.28 4.33 -0.56
N GLU A 52 8.31 5.66 -0.55
CA GLU A 52 8.58 6.52 -1.70
C GLU A 52 9.70 7.53 -1.39
N VAL A 53 10.52 7.85 -2.39
CA VAL A 53 11.44 9.00 -2.34
C VAL A 53 10.69 10.26 -2.77
N VAL A 54 10.42 11.17 -1.82
CA VAL A 54 9.76 12.44 -2.14
C VAL A 54 10.80 13.47 -2.57
N GLY A 55 10.58 14.09 -3.73
CA GLY A 55 11.44 15.17 -4.23
C GLY A 55 12.69 14.71 -4.99
N ALA A 56 12.77 13.42 -5.36
CA ALA A 56 13.74 13.00 -6.37
C ALA A 56 13.31 13.58 -7.72
N SER A 57 13.85 14.74 -8.09
CA SER A 57 13.68 15.29 -9.44
C SER A 57 14.17 14.24 -10.44
N GLU A 58 13.39 13.99 -11.50
CA GLU A 58 13.77 13.15 -12.65
C GLU A 58 15.11 13.58 -13.28
N LYS A 59 15.64 14.76 -12.90
CA LYS A 59 16.97 15.27 -13.24
C LYS A 59 18.13 14.58 -12.52
N ALA A 60 17.94 13.44 -11.84
CA ALA A 60 19.06 12.55 -11.53
C ALA A 60 19.49 11.86 -12.83
N THR A 61 20.23 12.63 -13.64
CA THR A 61 20.83 12.29 -14.92
C THR A 61 21.42 10.88 -14.90
N VAL A 62 21.00 10.09 -15.89
CA VAL A 62 21.83 9.03 -16.45
C VAL A 62 23.13 9.70 -16.89
N THR A 63 24.18 9.58 -16.09
CA THR A 63 25.53 9.83 -16.59
C THR A 63 25.84 8.65 -17.48
N GLU A 64 25.69 8.86 -18.79
CA GLU A 64 26.16 7.93 -19.81
C GLU A 64 27.62 7.58 -19.53
N ALA A 65 27.89 6.29 -19.67
CA ALA A 65 29.21 5.71 -19.59
C ALA A 65 30.13 6.36 -20.64
N GLN A 66 30.95 7.32 -20.22
CA GLN A 66 32.16 7.64 -20.95
C GLN A 66 33.26 6.66 -20.54
N GLU A 67 33.90 6.14 -21.58
CA GLU A 67 34.97 5.16 -21.61
C GLU A 67 36.00 5.31 -20.48
N GLY A 68 36.29 4.20 -19.80
CA GLY A 68 37.48 4.06 -18.97
C GLY A 68 37.23 4.15 -17.46
N GLY A 69 36.88 3.01 -16.86
CA GLY A 69 37.24 2.71 -15.48
C GLY A 69 36.27 3.22 -14.39
N SER A 70 35.78 2.24 -13.61
CA SER A 70 35.02 2.40 -12.38
C SER A 70 33.53 2.74 -12.54
N LEU A 71 32.71 1.70 -12.44
CA LEU A 71 31.31 1.79 -12.04
C LEU A 71 31.24 2.50 -10.68
N THR A 72 31.11 3.83 -10.68
CA THR A 72 30.71 4.56 -9.49
C THR A 72 29.25 4.22 -9.22
N ARG A 73 29.07 3.09 -8.53
CA ARG A 73 27.82 2.63 -7.95
C ARG A 73 27.25 3.81 -7.15
N SER A 74 26.17 4.42 -7.61
CA SER A 74 25.41 5.39 -6.82
C SER A 74 25.15 4.75 -5.46
N THR A 75 25.83 5.25 -4.43
CA THR A 75 25.81 4.76 -3.05
C THR A 75 24.53 5.25 -2.37
N ALA A 76 23.38 5.07 -3.02
CA ALA A 76 22.12 5.30 -2.36
C ALA A 76 22.05 4.38 -1.13
N ALA A 77 21.95 4.98 0.05
CA ALA A 77 22.00 4.27 1.32
C ALA A 77 20.92 3.18 1.36
N ALA A 78 21.26 2.03 1.93
CA ALA A 78 20.29 0.95 2.10
C ALA A 78 19.10 1.42 2.95
N TRP A 79 17.89 1.07 2.54
CA TRP A 79 16.67 1.42 3.25
C TRP A 79 16.27 0.28 4.18
N ASN A 80 15.81 0.61 5.37
CA ASN A 80 15.27 -0.34 6.33
C ASN A 80 13.88 0.14 6.73
N VAL A 81 12.89 -0.73 6.59
CA VAL A 81 11.53 -0.47 7.07
C VAL A 81 11.19 -1.52 8.11
N THR A 82 10.67 -1.06 9.24
CA THR A 82 10.15 -1.91 10.30
C THR A 82 8.74 -1.49 10.60
N LEU A 83 7.82 -2.45 10.49
CA LEU A 83 6.44 -2.33 10.92
C LEU A 83 6.30 -3.07 12.25
N PHE A 84 5.68 -2.44 13.23
CA PHE A 84 5.40 -3.04 14.52
C PHE A 84 4.01 -2.64 15.00
N GLU A 85 3.43 -3.49 15.83
CA GLU A 85 2.19 -3.27 16.57
C GLU A 85 2.52 -2.81 17.99
N GLY A 86 1.72 -1.87 18.51
CA GLY A 86 1.81 -1.38 19.88
C GLY A 86 2.68 -0.13 20.07
N GLY A 87 2.79 0.29 21.34
CA GLY A 87 3.52 1.50 21.75
C GLY A 87 5.01 1.26 21.98
N LYS A 88 5.70 2.22 22.59
CA LYS A 88 7.12 2.08 22.95
C LYS A 88 7.39 0.93 23.93
N ASP A 89 6.43 0.63 24.81
CA ASP A 89 6.62 -0.29 25.93
C ASP A 89 6.17 -1.73 25.61
N GLU A 90 5.23 -1.90 24.67
CA GLU A 90 4.76 -3.21 24.19
C GLU A 90 4.86 -3.26 22.67
N ARG A 91 6.08 -3.47 22.18
CA ARG A 91 6.38 -3.49 20.75
C ARG A 91 6.44 -4.91 20.22
N LYS A 92 5.55 -5.24 19.29
CA LYS A 92 5.59 -6.50 18.53
C LYS A 92 5.95 -6.23 17.08
N ASP A 93 7.14 -6.63 16.67
CA ASP A 93 7.57 -6.48 15.28
C ASP A 93 6.70 -7.37 14.37
N LEU A 94 6.07 -6.73 13.37
CA LEU A 94 5.22 -7.39 12.37
C LEU A 94 6.02 -7.72 11.12
N LEU A 95 6.81 -6.75 10.62
CA LEU A 95 7.62 -6.89 9.41
C LEU A 95 8.93 -6.14 9.57
N ARG A 96 10.02 -6.70 9.05
CA ARG A 96 11.30 -6.01 8.93
C ARG A 96 11.92 -6.35 7.58
N LEU A 97 12.05 -5.33 6.72
CA LEU A 97 12.63 -5.48 5.41
C LEU A 97 13.78 -4.49 5.20
N ARG A 98 14.76 -4.95 4.43
CA ARG A 98 15.93 -4.15 4.04
C ARG A 98 16.03 -4.16 2.53
N MET A 99 15.99 -2.98 1.94
CA MET A 99 16.25 -2.77 0.53
C MET A 99 17.70 -2.29 0.37
N PRO A 100 18.60 -3.11 -0.22
CA PRO A 100 20.02 -2.79 -0.30
C PRO A 100 20.33 -1.59 -1.20
N ILE A 101 19.47 -1.31 -2.18
CA ILE A 101 19.60 -0.24 -3.16
C ILE A 101 18.27 0.48 -3.25
N SER A 102 18.24 1.79 -3.03
CA SER A 102 16.98 2.56 -3.04
C SER A 102 16.26 2.45 -4.40
N PRO A 103 14.93 2.59 -4.43
CA PRO A 103 14.20 2.68 -5.69
C PRO A 103 14.71 3.86 -6.52
N ARG A 104 14.65 3.71 -7.85
CA ARG A 104 14.93 4.81 -8.78
C ARG A 104 13.86 5.91 -8.63
N PRO A 105 14.17 7.17 -8.99
CA PRO A 105 13.14 8.21 -9.11
C PRO A 105 11.98 7.73 -9.98
N GLY A 106 10.75 8.06 -9.60
CA GLY A 106 9.54 7.58 -10.29
C GLY A 106 9.16 6.12 -9.99
N ALA A 107 9.86 5.45 -9.08
CA ALA A 107 9.48 4.14 -8.54
C ALA A 107 9.19 4.21 -7.04
N VAL A 108 8.35 3.29 -6.58
CA VAL A 108 7.98 3.10 -5.18
C VAL A 108 8.34 1.68 -4.74
N TRP A 109 8.65 1.52 -3.46
CA TRP A 109 8.85 0.22 -2.85
C TRP A 109 7.61 -0.19 -2.06
N VAL A 110 6.98 -1.29 -2.45
CA VAL A 110 5.88 -1.91 -1.70
C VAL A 110 6.49 -2.86 -0.69
N VAL A 111 6.42 -2.45 0.57
CA VAL A 111 7.08 -3.13 1.68
C VAL A 111 6.25 -4.33 2.11
N GLY A 112 4.94 -4.14 2.29
CA GLY A 112 4.07 -5.19 2.79
C GLY A 112 2.60 -4.78 2.80
N SER A 113 1.77 -5.68 3.31
CA SER A 113 0.33 -5.45 3.47
C SER A 113 -0.18 -5.96 4.81
N LEU A 114 -1.24 -5.34 5.32
CA LEU A 114 -2.11 -5.89 6.34
C LEU A 114 -3.39 -6.35 5.67
N THR A 115 -3.87 -7.55 5.99
CA THR A 115 -5.09 -8.14 5.40
C THR A 115 -5.98 -8.77 6.46
N ARG A 116 -7.30 -8.68 6.29
CA ARG A 116 -8.30 -9.42 7.09
C ARG A 116 -9.36 -10.03 6.16
N GLY A 117 -9.89 -11.20 6.50
CA GLY A 117 -10.93 -11.87 5.69
C GLY A 117 -12.34 -11.33 5.90
N GLY A 118 -12.57 -10.56 6.97
CA GLY A 118 -13.84 -9.89 7.25
C GLY A 118 -13.70 -8.84 8.35
N PRO A 119 -14.76 -8.05 8.64
CA PRO A 119 -14.72 -6.94 9.58
C PRO A 119 -14.21 -7.31 10.98
N ASP A 120 -14.59 -8.50 11.46
CA ASP A 120 -14.29 -9.01 12.80
C ASP A 120 -13.08 -9.96 12.83
N GLU A 121 -12.43 -10.17 11.68
CA GLU A 121 -11.24 -11.01 11.61
C GLU A 121 -9.97 -10.22 11.97
N PRO A 122 -8.99 -10.87 12.63
CA PRO A 122 -7.74 -10.23 12.97
C PRO A 122 -6.93 -9.88 11.71
N TRP A 123 -6.28 -8.73 11.75
CA TRP A 123 -5.33 -8.32 10.72
C TRP A 123 -4.09 -9.22 10.72
N ARG A 124 -3.66 -9.60 9.52
CA ARG A 124 -2.43 -10.37 9.28
C ARG A 124 -1.47 -9.56 8.43
N ALA A 125 -0.20 -9.51 8.84
CA ALA A 125 0.84 -8.83 8.09
C ALA A 125 1.54 -9.79 7.11
N GLU A 126 1.84 -9.29 5.92
CA GLU A 126 2.60 -10.00 4.88
C GLU A 126 3.67 -9.08 4.30
N SER A 127 4.90 -9.59 4.20
CA SER A 127 5.99 -8.93 3.48
C SER A 127 5.83 -9.11 1.98
N ILE A 128 6.02 -8.05 1.19
CA ILE A 128 5.89 -8.08 -0.27
C ILE A 128 7.25 -7.88 -0.93
N ASP A 129 7.98 -6.83 -0.56
CA ASP A 129 9.29 -6.48 -1.11
C ASP A 129 9.32 -6.34 -2.65
N GLU A 130 8.42 -5.53 -3.21
CA GLU A 130 8.31 -5.30 -4.66
C GLU A 130 8.56 -3.83 -5.02
N VAL A 131 9.16 -3.56 -6.18
CA VAL A 131 9.35 -2.19 -6.69
C VAL A 131 8.43 -1.95 -7.86
N TRP A 132 7.57 -0.94 -7.75
CA TRP A 132 6.58 -0.58 -8.78
C TRP A 132 6.82 0.81 -9.34
N PRO A 133 6.44 1.08 -10.60
CA PRO A 133 6.42 2.44 -11.11
C PRO A 133 5.35 3.25 -10.40
N LEU A 134 5.72 4.45 -9.91
CA LEU A 134 4.80 5.37 -9.21
C LEU A 134 3.57 5.70 -10.07
N SER A 135 3.77 5.82 -11.40
CA SER A 135 2.71 6.12 -12.36
C SER A 135 1.64 5.04 -12.51
N ARG A 136 1.90 3.80 -12.06
CA ARG A 136 0.93 2.69 -12.12
C ARG A 136 0.64 2.08 -10.76
N VAL A 137 0.96 2.78 -9.67
CA VAL A 137 0.86 2.21 -8.32
C VAL A 137 -0.57 1.76 -8.01
N LYS A 138 -1.58 2.50 -8.46
CA LYS A 138 -3.01 2.17 -8.22
C LYS A 138 -3.44 0.90 -8.95
N GLU A 139 -3.08 0.79 -10.23
CA GLU A 139 -3.40 -0.35 -11.08
C GLU A 139 -2.67 -1.61 -10.58
N MET A 140 -1.40 -1.46 -10.21
CA MET A 140 -0.59 -2.54 -9.63
C MET A 140 -1.17 -3.01 -8.29
N MET A 141 -1.63 -2.09 -7.43
CA MET A 141 -2.32 -2.45 -6.18
C MET A 141 -3.59 -3.25 -6.45
N ALA A 142 -4.46 -2.77 -7.33
CA ALA A 142 -5.70 -3.46 -7.65
C ALA A 142 -5.44 -4.88 -8.17
N LEU A 143 -4.41 -5.05 -9.02
CA LEU A 143 -4.02 -6.37 -9.54
C LEU A 143 -3.39 -7.27 -8.48
N ARG A 144 -2.46 -6.76 -7.67
CA ARG A 144 -1.70 -7.54 -6.67
C ARG A 144 -2.58 -8.07 -5.54
N PHE A 145 -3.63 -7.33 -5.20
CA PHE A 145 -4.50 -7.62 -4.07
C PHE A 145 -5.91 -8.07 -4.48
N LYS A 146 -6.17 -8.29 -5.78
CA LYS A 146 -7.49 -8.70 -6.29
C LYS A 146 -8.06 -9.91 -5.55
N ASP A 147 -7.22 -10.89 -5.19
CA ASP A 147 -7.65 -12.13 -4.55
C ASP A 147 -7.75 -12.01 -3.03
N LYS A 148 -7.33 -10.86 -2.46
CA LYS A 148 -7.37 -10.56 -1.02
C LYS A 148 -8.49 -9.59 -0.65
N VAL A 149 -9.13 -8.98 -1.65
CA VAL A 149 -10.30 -8.14 -1.46
C VAL A 149 -11.53 -9.03 -1.64
N PRO A 150 -12.38 -9.21 -0.60
CA PRO A 150 -13.59 -10.00 -0.73
C PRO A 150 -14.42 -9.51 -1.91
N VAL A 151 -14.88 -10.43 -2.75
CA VAL A 151 -15.84 -10.10 -3.79
C VAL A 151 -17.13 -9.69 -3.08
N GLN A 152 -17.67 -8.50 -3.37
CA GLN A 152 -19.04 -8.21 -2.98
C GLN A 152 -19.92 -9.22 -3.71
N GLU A 153 -20.42 -10.23 -3.00
CA GLU A 153 -21.59 -10.97 -3.47
C GLU A 153 -22.68 -9.91 -3.64
N GLU A 154 -23.01 -9.60 -4.90
CA GLU A 154 -24.24 -8.88 -5.18
C GLU A 154 -25.34 -9.63 -4.44
N LYS A 155 -25.94 -8.98 -3.43
CA LYS A 155 -27.21 -9.45 -2.91
C LYS A 155 -28.11 -9.52 -4.11
N LYS A 156 -28.37 -10.74 -4.62
CA LYS A 156 -29.46 -10.97 -5.55
C LYS A 156 -30.68 -10.36 -4.87
N GLU A 157 -31.11 -9.21 -5.37
CA GLU A 157 -32.43 -8.70 -5.05
C GLU A 157 -33.38 -9.86 -5.36
N GLU A 158 -34.03 -10.38 -4.32
CA GLU A 158 -35.10 -11.36 -4.48
C GLU A 158 -36.08 -10.75 -5.49
N ASP A 159 -36.37 -11.48 -6.57
CA ASP A 159 -37.24 -10.99 -7.64
C ASP A 159 -38.52 -10.43 -6.99
N PRO A 160 -38.90 -9.16 -7.27
CA PRO A 160 -40.09 -8.55 -6.71
C PRO A 160 -41.34 -9.45 -6.82
N MET A 161 -41.38 -10.27 -7.86
CA MET A 161 -42.46 -11.22 -8.11
C MET A 161 -42.39 -12.46 -7.19
N GLU A 162 -41.20 -12.96 -6.83
CA GLU A 162 -41.04 -14.01 -5.82
C GLU A 162 -41.44 -13.53 -4.42
N LYS A 163 -41.01 -12.31 -4.06
CA LYS A 163 -41.40 -11.67 -2.80
C LYS A 163 -42.93 -11.50 -2.70
N THR A 164 -43.56 -11.06 -3.78
CA THR A 164 -45.02 -10.89 -3.87
C THR A 164 -45.75 -12.23 -3.83
N ARG A 165 -45.24 -13.26 -4.53
CA ARG A 165 -45.82 -14.60 -4.54
C ARG A 165 -45.77 -15.25 -3.15
N ARG A 166 -44.68 -15.04 -2.41
CA ARG A 166 -44.53 -15.54 -1.04
C ARG A 166 -45.50 -14.87 -0.07
N LEU A 167 -45.63 -13.54 -0.15
CA LEU A 167 -46.61 -12.76 0.62
C LEU A 167 -48.05 -13.21 0.35
N LEU A 168 -48.42 -13.44 -0.91
CA LEU A 168 -49.75 -13.94 -1.28
C LEU A 168 -50.02 -15.35 -0.73
N LEU A 169 -49.03 -16.25 -0.80
CA LEU A 169 -49.16 -17.61 -0.28
C LEU A 169 -49.27 -17.66 1.25
N GLU A 170 -48.66 -16.72 1.96
CA GLU A 170 -48.74 -16.61 3.42
C GLU A 170 -50.10 -16.04 3.85
N ALA A 171 -50.63 -15.06 3.10
CA ALA A 171 -51.96 -14.49 3.34
C ALA A 171 -53.12 -15.47 3.08
N MET A 172 -52.94 -16.46 2.18
CA MET A 172 -53.95 -17.48 1.90
C MET A 172 -53.97 -18.65 2.92
N LYS A 173 -53.02 -18.68 3.87
CA LYS A 173 -52.94 -19.70 4.92
C LYS A 173 -53.53 -19.25 6.26
N GLN A 174 -53.98 -18.00 6.38
CA GLN A 174 -54.79 -17.49 7.49
C GLN A 174 -56.26 -17.56 7.13
#